data_AF-A0A7V8WPF8-F1
#
_entry.id   AF-A0A7V8WPF8-F1
#
_cell.length_a   1.000
_cell.length_b   1.000
_cell.length_c   1.000
_cell.angle_alpha   90.00
_cell.angle_beta   90.00
_cell.angle_gamma   90.00
#
_symmetry.space_group_name_H-M   'P 1'
#
loop_
_entity.id
_entity.type
_entity.pdbx_description
1 polymer ?
#
loop_
_entity_poly.entity_id
_entity_poly.type
_entity_poly.pdbx_seq_one_letter_code
_entity_poly.pdbx_strand_id
1 'polypeptide(L)'
;GGYYGRLFLNVAGREPSGLIPEAEYEATRDELIRKIESMVDHDGNPMGNKAWKPDALYTSQNGVAPDLIVIFGELKWRSVGSLGHNSMYTFENDTGPDEANHAERGIFMMNNAPGQSSGERSGLHLWDVHCTILDLFGLEPAQGALGKSALRH
;
A
#
# COMPACT_ATOMS: atom_id res chain seq x y z
N GLY A 1 10.67 7.53 -6.41
CA GLY A 1 9.81 7.41 -7.60
C GLY A 1 8.97 6.15 -7.49
N GLY A 2 7.65 6.27 -7.66
CA GLY A 2 6.71 5.15 -7.60
C GLY A 2 5.31 5.55 -7.14
N TYR A 3 4.36 4.63 -7.32
CA TYR A 3 2.92 4.80 -7.01
C TYR A 3 2.61 4.93 -5.51
N TYR A 4 3.55 4.55 -4.66
CA TYR A 4 3.54 4.82 -3.23
C TYR A 4 4.94 5.27 -2.79
N GLY A 5 4.97 6.13 -1.77
CA GLY A 5 6.18 6.55 -1.08
C GLY A 5 6.60 5.53 -0.03
N ARG A 6 7.92 5.36 0.11
CA ARG A 6 8.55 4.63 1.22
C ARG A 6 9.43 5.62 1.95
N LEU A 7 9.15 5.85 3.22
CA LEU A 7 9.90 6.78 4.05
C LEU A 7 10.73 5.98 5.05
N PHE A 8 12.01 6.29 5.11
CA PHE A 8 12.96 5.71 6.06
C PHE A 8 13.53 6.83 6.93
N LEU A 9 13.52 6.61 8.24
CA LEU A 9 14.02 7.49 9.28
C LEU A 9 15.47 7.12 9.60
N ASN A 10 16.29 8.14 9.78
CA ASN A 10 17.69 7.98 10.14
C ASN A 10 17.80 7.93 11.68
N VAL A 11 17.52 6.77 12.26
CA VAL A 11 17.46 6.49 13.70
C VAL A 11 18.85 6.15 14.26
N ALA A 12 19.21 6.82 15.35
CA ALA A 12 20.47 6.60 16.06
C ALA A 12 20.60 5.14 16.50
N GLY A 13 21.73 4.51 16.17
CA GLY A 13 22.02 3.11 16.49
C GLY A 13 21.44 2.09 15.50
N ARG A 14 20.47 2.47 14.66
CA ARG A 14 19.95 1.62 13.58
C ARG A 14 20.66 1.91 12.25
N GLU A 15 20.86 3.19 11.93
CA GLU A 15 21.60 3.64 10.75
C GLU A 15 23.04 4.07 11.11
N PRO A 16 24.04 3.92 10.22
CA PRO A 16 25.44 4.25 10.50
C PRO A 16 25.68 5.70 10.98
N SER A 17 24.86 6.64 10.50
CA SER A 17 24.91 8.06 10.86
C SER A 17 23.56 8.52 11.43
N GLY A 18 22.88 7.64 12.16
CA GLY A 18 21.57 7.89 12.75
C GLY A 18 21.53 9.13 13.65
N LEU A 19 20.49 9.95 13.50
CA LEU A 19 20.32 11.23 14.21
C LEU A 19 19.09 11.28 15.10
N ILE A 20 18.03 10.54 14.76
CA ILE A 20 16.79 10.52 15.54
C ILE A 20 17.01 9.59 16.73
N PRO A 21 16.92 10.07 17.99
CA PRO A 21 17.02 9.19 19.15
C PRO A 21 15.94 8.09 19.09
N GLU A 22 16.29 6.86 19.47
CA GLU A 22 15.34 5.72 19.45
C GLU A 22 14.07 6.02 20.27
N ALA A 23 14.19 6.73 21.39
CA ALA A 23 13.06 7.14 22.21
C ALA A 23 12.08 8.11 21.52
N GLU A 24 12.53 8.82 20.47
CA GLU A 24 11.72 9.77 19.70
C GLU A 24 11.16 9.16 18.41
N TYR A 25 11.55 7.91 18.08
CA TYR A 25 11.20 7.26 16.82
C TYR A 25 9.69 7.23 16.55
N GLU A 26 8.90 6.74 17.51
CA GLU A 26 7.44 6.65 17.35
C GLU A 26 6.76 8.02 17.27
N ALA A 27 7.18 8.97 18.12
CA ALA A 27 6.65 10.34 18.09
C ALA A 27 6.96 11.04 16.76
N THR A 28 8.15 10.80 16.20
CA THR A 28 8.56 11.31 14.89
C THR A 28 7.69 10.74 13.77
N ARG A 29 7.38 9.44 13.80
CA ARG A 29 6.45 8.82 12.85
C ARG A 29 5.07 9.47 12.91
N ASP A 30 4.53 9.67 14.11
CA ASP A 30 3.19 10.26 14.29
C ASP A 30 3.14 11.74 13.86
N GLU A 31 4.22 12.49 14.09
CA GLU A 31 4.36 13.85 13.57
C GLU A 31 4.39 13.88 12.05
N LEU A 32 5.19 13.00 11.41
CA LEU A 32 5.30 12.93 9.96
C LEU A 32 3.99 12.50 9.31
N ILE A 33 3.28 11.53 9.88
CA ILE A 33 1.95 11.14 9.41
C ILE A 33 1.04 12.38 9.38
N ARG A 34 0.92 13.11 10.50
CA ARG A 34 0.08 14.32 10.56
C ARG A 34 0.47 15.36 9.52
N LYS A 35 1.78 15.63 9.36
CA LYS A 35 2.26 16.60 8.36
C LYS A 35 1.95 16.17 6.94
N ILE A 36 2.19 14.90 6.60
CA ILE A 36 1.94 14.36 5.26
C ILE A 36 0.45 14.37 4.93
N GLU A 37 -0.41 13.97 5.86
CA GLU A 37 -1.86 13.96 5.68
C GLU A 37 -2.45 15.38 5.60
N SER A 38 -1.77 16.37 6.16
CA SER A 38 -2.16 17.79 6.08
C SER A 38 -1.70 18.52 4.79
N MET A 39 -0.92 17.86 3.93
CA MET A 39 -0.43 18.50 2.71
C MET A 39 -1.56 18.88 1.77
N VAL A 40 -1.40 20.05 1.14
CA VAL A 40 -2.27 20.58 0.10
C VAL A 40 -1.61 20.46 -1.26
N ASP A 41 -2.38 20.57 -2.35
CA ASP A 41 -1.86 20.66 -3.70
C ASP A 41 -1.45 22.11 -4.06
N HIS A 42 -1.03 22.30 -5.31
CA HIS A 42 -0.67 23.60 -5.87
C HIS A 42 -1.78 24.67 -5.85
N ASP A 43 -3.04 24.26 -5.74
CA ASP A 43 -4.20 25.14 -5.63
C ASP A 43 -4.64 25.36 -4.17
N GLY A 44 -3.94 24.74 -3.21
CA GLY A 44 -4.26 24.83 -1.78
C GLY A 44 -5.34 23.86 -1.32
N ASN A 45 -5.77 22.91 -2.15
CA ASN A 45 -6.76 21.90 -1.76
C ASN A 45 -6.08 20.75 -1.01
N PRO A 46 -6.72 20.17 0.03
CA PRO A 46 -6.19 18.98 0.69
C PRO A 46 -5.96 17.84 -0.31
N MET A 47 -4.77 17.23 -0.29
CA MET A 47 -4.45 16.16 -1.25
C MET A 47 -5.16 14.84 -0.92
N GLY A 48 -5.56 14.61 0.34
CA GLY A 48 -6.06 13.30 0.77
C GLY A 48 -4.95 12.25 0.88
N ASN A 49 -3.72 12.67 1.21
CA ASN A 49 -2.62 11.75 1.46
C ASN A 49 -2.91 10.84 2.66
N LYS A 50 -2.37 9.63 2.63
CA LYS A 50 -2.38 8.68 3.75
C LYS A 50 -1.00 8.12 4.00
N ALA A 51 -0.57 8.15 5.26
CA ALA A 51 0.70 7.59 5.69
C ALA A 51 0.47 6.54 6.77
N TRP A 52 0.93 5.32 6.50
CA TRP A 52 0.68 4.17 7.35
C TRP A 52 1.97 3.59 7.89
N LYS A 53 1.91 3.18 9.16
CA LYS A 53 2.90 2.32 9.79
C LYS A 53 2.75 0.90 9.22
N PRO A 54 3.81 0.23 8.71
CA PRO A 54 3.65 -1.10 8.12
C PRO A 54 3.13 -2.15 9.11
N ASP A 55 3.43 -1.99 10.40
CA ASP A 55 2.92 -2.83 11.49
C ASP A 55 1.40 -2.83 11.62
N ALA A 56 0.73 -1.78 11.13
CA ALA A 56 -0.73 -1.72 11.07
C ALA A 56 -1.32 -2.39 9.82
N LEU A 57 -0.53 -2.61 8.77
CA LEU A 57 -1.00 -3.09 7.47
C LEU A 57 -0.65 -4.55 7.18
N TYR A 58 0.55 -4.97 7.58
CA TYR A 58 1.07 -6.28 7.23
C TYR A 58 1.07 -7.22 8.43
N THR A 59 0.64 -8.46 8.21
CA THR A 59 0.68 -9.53 9.22
C THR A 59 2.09 -9.92 9.61
N SER A 60 3.05 -9.75 8.70
CA SER A 60 4.48 -9.97 8.93
C SER A 60 5.30 -9.07 8.03
N GLN A 61 6.49 -8.71 8.48
CA GLN A 61 7.44 -7.88 7.75
C GLN A 61 8.73 -8.69 7.54
N ASN A 62 9.26 -8.67 6.32
CA ASN A 62 10.50 -9.36 5.96
C ASN A 62 11.54 -8.33 5.51
N GLY A 63 12.80 -8.56 5.86
CA GLY A 63 13.90 -7.65 5.50
C GLY A 63 13.79 -6.31 6.21
N VAL A 64 14.08 -5.23 5.48
CA VAL A 64 14.02 -3.85 6.00
C VAL A 64 12.75 -3.18 5.50
N ALA A 65 11.72 -3.15 6.35
CA ALA A 65 10.50 -2.41 6.06
C ALA A 65 10.76 -0.89 6.12
N PRO A 66 10.02 -0.09 5.33
CA PRO A 66 10.01 1.36 5.51
C PRO A 66 9.38 1.72 6.85
N ASP A 67 9.70 2.87 7.42
CA ASP A 67 9.08 3.33 8.65
C ASP A 67 7.65 3.83 8.40
N LEU A 68 7.39 4.39 7.21
CA LEU A 68 6.06 4.74 6.73
C LEU A 68 5.88 4.37 5.25
N ILE A 69 4.68 3.92 4.91
CA ILE A 69 4.19 3.76 3.55
C ILE A 69 3.22 4.90 3.27
N VAL A 70 3.46 5.65 2.19
CA VAL A 70 2.70 6.86 1.88
C VAL A 70 1.96 6.70 0.56
N ILE A 71 0.65 6.88 0.59
CA ILE A 71 -0.20 7.01 -0.58
C ILE A 71 -0.53 8.48 -0.75
N PHE A 72 -0.13 9.07 -1.88
CA PHE A 72 -0.40 10.47 -2.16
C PHE A 72 -1.71 10.62 -2.93
N GLY A 73 -2.51 11.62 -2.58
CA GLY A 73 -3.51 12.10 -3.50
C GLY A 73 -4.71 11.20 -3.74
N GLU A 74 -5.04 10.27 -2.84
CA GLU A 74 -5.96 9.15 -3.14
C GLU A 74 -5.58 8.42 -4.44
N LEU A 75 -4.29 8.13 -4.62
CA LEU A 75 -3.71 7.48 -5.82
C LEU A 75 -3.75 8.37 -7.08
N LYS A 76 -4.12 9.64 -7.01
CA LYS A 76 -4.02 10.59 -8.14
C LYS A 76 -2.61 11.14 -8.32
N TRP A 77 -1.78 11.02 -7.29
CA TRP A 77 -0.41 11.56 -7.26
C TRP A 77 0.60 10.44 -7.02
N ARG A 78 1.80 10.58 -7.58
CA ARG A 78 2.93 9.67 -7.37
C ARG A 78 4.17 10.42 -6.91
N SER A 79 5.07 9.72 -6.24
CA SER A 79 6.41 10.26 -5.97
C SER A 79 7.24 10.25 -7.26
N VAL A 80 7.97 11.32 -7.54
CA VAL A 80 8.96 11.36 -8.63
C VAL A 80 10.33 10.90 -8.14
N GLY A 81 11.13 10.32 -9.05
CA GLY A 81 12.48 9.83 -8.74
C GLY A 81 13.58 10.87 -8.96
N SER A 82 13.20 12.06 -9.42
CA SER A 82 14.07 13.12 -9.89
C SER A 82 13.91 14.38 -9.00
N LEU A 83 14.96 15.19 -8.95
CA LEU A 83 15.01 16.46 -8.22
C LEU A 83 15.28 17.61 -9.20
N GLY A 84 15.04 18.85 -8.77
CA GLY A 84 15.34 20.05 -9.57
C GLY A 84 14.17 20.60 -10.39
N HIS A 85 12.93 20.20 -10.08
CA HIS A 85 11.72 20.61 -10.79
C HIS A 85 11.24 22.06 -10.47
N ASN A 86 12.02 22.84 -9.73
CA ASN A 86 11.68 24.19 -9.24
C ASN A 86 10.36 24.33 -8.46
N SER A 87 9.67 23.21 -8.20
CA SER A 87 8.38 23.10 -7.55
C SER A 87 8.33 21.77 -6.78
N MET A 88 7.47 21.69 -5.76
CA MET A 88 7.14 20.43 -5.08
C MET A 88 6.23 19.54 -5.92
N TYR A 89 5.47 20.13 -6.84
CA TYR A 89 4.54 19.44 -7.74
C TYR A 89 5.07 19.49 -9.16
N THR A 90 5.01 18.36 -9.84
CA THR A 90 5.21 18.27 -11.29
C THR A 90 4.03 17.53 -11.90
N PHE A 91 3.60 18.00 -13.07
CA PHE A 91 2.52 17.39 -13.87
C PHE A 91 3.06 16.53 -15.00
N GLU A 92 4.36 16.62 -15.25
CA GLU A 92 5.09 15.77 -16.17
C GLU A 92 5.82 14.69 -15.35
N ASN A 93 5.80 13.46 -15.85
CA ASN A 93 6.60 12.37 -15.28
C ASN A 93 7.85 12.15 -16.14
N ASP A 94 8.75 11.29 -15.66
CA ASP A 94 10.03 11.02 -16.31
C ASP A 94 9.89 10.23 -17.66
N THR A 95 8.67 9.80 -18.07
CA THR A 95 8.45 8.83 -19.18
C THR A 95 7.22 9.07 -20.10
N GLY A 96 6.47 10.18 -19.96
CA GLY A 96 5.18 10.42 -20.67
C GLY A 96 3.93 9.99 -19.88
N PRO A 97 2.72 10.47 -20.23
CA PRO A 97 1.53 10.41 -19.36
C PRO A 97 1.22 8.98 -18.89
N ASP A 98 1.22 8.81 -17.57
CA ASP A 98 0.82 7.57 -16.91
C ASP A 98 -0.54 7.85 -16.26
N GLU A 99 -1.61 7.54 -16.98
CA GLU A 99 -3.00 7.85 -16.60
C GLU A 99 -3.61 6.78 -15.67
N ALA A 100 -2.88 5.71 -15.35
CA ALA A 100 -3.38 4.62 -14.52
C ALA A 100 -2.55 4.48 -13.24
N ASN A 101 -3.22 4.59 -12.09
CA ASN A 101 -2.66 4.18 -10.80
C ASN A 101 -3.42 2.96 -10.28
N HIS A 102 -2.81 2.25 -9.34
CA HIS A 102 -3.41 1.12 -8.67
C HIS A 102 -4.63 1.54 -7.84
N ALA A 103 -5.50 0.59 -7.52
CA ALA A 103 -6.61 0.76 -6.60
C ALA A 103 -6.62 -0.38 -5.58
N GLU A 104 -7.07 -0.10 -4.36
CA GLU A 104 -7.19 -1.10 -3.30
C GLU A 104 -8.28 -2.13 -3.57
N ARG A 105 -9.31 -1.73 -4.35
CA ARG A 105 -10.44 -2.59 -4.72
C ARG A 105 -10.20 -3.23 -6.08
N GLY A 106 -10.10 -4.55 -6.09
CA GLY A 106 -10.01 -5.35 -7.30
C GLY A 106 -11.37 -5.85 -7.80
N ILE A 107 -11.35 -6.51 -8.95
CA ILE A 107 -12.50 -7.23 -9.53
C ILE A 107 -12.18 -8.71 -9.49
N PHE A 108 -13.14 -9.52 -9.05
CA PHE A 108 -13.08 -10.98 -9.09
C PHE A 108 -14.18 -11.50 -10.02
N MET A 109 -13.80 -12.38 -10.94
CA MET A 109 -14.73 -13.10 -11.81
C MET A 109 -14.36 -14.58 -11.84
N MET A 110 -15.34 -15.42 -11.60
CA MET A 110 -15.23 -16.87 -11.70
C MET A 110 -16.39 -17.37 -12.54
N ASN A 111 -16.12 -18.31 -13.43
CA ASN A 111 -17.13 -18.89 -14.29
C ASN A 111 -16.89 -20.39 -14.43
N ASN A 112 -17.97 -21.15 -14.51
CA ASN A 112 -17.96 -22.58 -14.79
C ASN A 112 -17.14 -23.42 -13.79
N ALA A 113 -17.02 -22.96 -12.54
CA ALA A 113 -16.42 -23.74 -11.46
C ALA A 113 -17.41 -24.80 -10.92
N PRO A 114 -16.98 -26.03 -10.64
CA PRO A 114 -17.83 -27.04 -10.01
C PRO A 114 -18.39 -26.53 -8.67
N GLY A 115 -19.71 -26.66 -8.47
CA GLY A 115 -20.38 -26.20 -7.25
C GLY A 115 -20.49 -24.68 -7.11
N GLN A 116 -20.09 -23.90 -8.11
CA GLN A 116 -20.21 -22.44 -8.10
C GLN A 116 -21.69 -22.01 -8.11
N SER A 117 -22.06 -21.17 -7.14
CA SER A 117 -23.33 -20.44 -7.20
C SER A 117 -23.24 -19.25 -8.17
N SER A 118 -24.31 -19.00 -8.92
CA SER A 118 -24.45 -17.77 -9.71
C SER A 118 -24.72 -16.55 -8.83
N GLY A 119 -24.31 -15.37 -9.32
CA GLY A 119 -24.63 -14.08 -8.71
C GLY A 119 -23.40 -13.27 -8.29
N GLU A 120 -23.67 -12.09 -7.72
CA GLU A 120 -22.62 -11.20 -7.23
C GLU A 120 -21.98 -11.76 -5.95
N ARG A 121 -20.67 -11.52 -5.83
CA ARG A 121 -19.91 -11.70 -4.61
C ARG A 121 -19.14 -10.42 -4.33
N SER A 122 -19.24 -9.94 -3.10
CA SER A 122 -18.55 -8.74 -2.62
C SER A 122 -17.85 -9.06 -1.29
N GLY A 123 -16.87 -8.23 -0.93
CA GLY A 123 -16.12 -8.40 0.32
C GLY A 123 -15.07 -9.53 0.30
N LEU A 124 -14.77 -10.11 -0.87
CA LEU A 124 -13.67 -11.06 -1.01
C LEU A 124 -12.32 -10.36 -0.80
N HIS A 125 -11.42 -11.04 -0.11
CA HIS A 125 -10.04 -10.63 0.03
C HIS A 125 -9.16 -11.33 -1.01
N LEU A 126 -8.02 -10.75 -1.38
CA LEU A 126 -7.07 -11.37 -2.31
C LEU A 126 -6.61 -12.77 -1.83
N TRP A 127 -6.56 -12.99 -0.52
CA TRP A 127 -6.23 -14.29 0.08
C TRP A 127 -7.26 -15.39 -0.22
N ASP A 128 -8.52 -15.01 -0.45
CA ASP A 128 -9.59 -15.95 -0.79
C ASP A 128 -9.39 -16.54 -2.18
N VAL A 129 -8.80 -15.78 -3.10
CA VAL A 129 -8.49 -16.24 -4.47
C VAL A 129 -7.51 -17.42 -4.41
N HIS A 130 -6.45 -17.34 -3.61
CA HIS A 130 -5.51 -18.43 -3.40
C HIS A 130 -6.22 -19.70 -2.89
N CYS A 131 -7.04 -19.56 -1.86
CA CYS A 131 -7.75 -20.69 -1.25
C CYS A 131 -8.80 -21.28 -2.20
N THR A 132 -9.44 -20.45 -3.02
CA THR A 132 -10.40 -20.88 -4.05
C THR A 132 -9.72 -21.72 -5.13
N ILE A 133 -8.52 -21.30 -5.58
CA ILE A 133 -7.75 -22.07 -6.56
C ILE A 133 -7.38 -23.43 -5.98
N LEU A 134 -6.89 -23.51 -4.74
CA LEU A 134 -6.53 -24.81 -4.15
C LEU A 134 -7.74 -25.75 -4.02
N ASP A 135 -8.89 -25.22 -3.59
CA ASP A 135 -10.13 -25.98 -3.45
C ASP A 135 -10.60 -26.56 -4.80
N LEU A 136 -10.51 -25.79 -5.89
CA LEU A 136 -10.84 -26.24 -7.24
C LEU A 136 -9.97 -27.42 -7.72
N PHE A 137 -8.74 -27.53 -7.22
CA PHE A 137 -7.81 -28.61 -7.55
C PHE A 137 -7.87 -29.76 -6.53
N GLY A 138 -8.77 -29.72 -5.55
CA GLY A 138 -8.86 -30.71 -4.49
C GLY A 138 -7.64 -30.72 -3.56
N LEU A 139 -7.00 -29.57 -3.39
CA LEU A 139 -5.83 -29.39 -2.53
C LEU A 139 -6.22 -28.63 -1.26
N GLU A 140 -5.63 -29.01 -0.14
CA GLU A 140 -5.80 -28.28 1.11
C GLU A 140 -4.89 -27.05 1.17
N PRO A 141 -5.38 -25.88 1.65
CA PRO A 141 -4.53 -24.74 1.95
C PRO A 141 -3.40 -25.08 2.91
N ALA A 142 -2.25 -24.44 2.72
CA ALA A 142 -1.14 -24.55 3.65
C ALA A 142 -1.56 -24.08 5.06
N GLN A 143 -0.96 -24.68 6.09
CA GLN A 143 -1.17 -24.24 7.47
C GLN A 143 -0.85 -22.73 7.60
N GLY A 144 -1.79 -21.96 8.12
CA GLY A 144 -1.64 -20.50 8.26
C GLY A 144 -2.16 -19.68 7.07
N ALA A 145 -2.82 -20.30 6.08
CA ALA A 145 -3.54 -19.57 5.04
C ALA A 145 -4.59 -18.62 5.67
N LEU A 146 -4.60 -17.36 5.18
CA LEU A 146 -5.42 -16.30 5.76
C LEU A 146 -6.82 -16.18 5.15
N GLY A 147 -7.00 -16.69 3.92
CA GLY A 147 -8.25 -16.61 3.19
C GLY A 147 -9.12 -17.86 3.35
N LYS A 148 -10.29 -17.82 2.72
CA LYS A 148 -11.20 -18.97 2.57
C LYS A 148 -11.62 -19.10 1.11
N SER A 149 -11.87 -20.32 0.66
CA SER A 149 -12.38 -20.54 -0.69
C SER A 149 -13.74 -19.86 -0.86
N ALA A 150 -13.91 -19.10 -1.95
CA ALA A 150 -15.18 -18.47 -2.32
C ALA A 150 -16.26 -19.47 -2.74
N LEU A 151 -15.91 -20.77 -2.88
CA LEU A 151 -16.84 -21.87 -3.12
C LEU A 151 -17.42 -22.47 -1.84
N ARG A 152 -16.80 -22.17 -0.68
CA ARG A 152 -17.25 -22.66 0.62
C ARG A 152 -18.11 -21.58 1.29
N HIS A 153 -19.23 -21.98 1.90
CA HIS A 153 -20.15 -21.09 2.62
C HIS A 153 -19.62 -20.70 4.00
#